data_AF-A0A484ZD90-F1
#
_entry.id   AF-A0A484ZD90-F1
#
_cell.length_a   1.000
_cell.length_b   1.000
_cell.length_c   1.000
_cell.angle_alpha   90.00
_cell.angle_beta   90.00
_cell.angle_gamma   90.00
#
_symmetry.space_group_name_H-M   'P 1'
#
loop_
_entity.id
_entity.type
_entity.pdbx_description
1 polymer ?
#
loop_
_entity_poly.entity_id
_entity_poly.type
_entity_poly.pdbx_seq_one_letter_code
_entity_poly.pdbx_strand_id
1 'polypeptide(L)' 'MNAGGIWGQNIAEYADLRVRMFPAKGALLIMGHRINNMVINRCRKPADADILVPAILFL' A
#
# COMPACT_ATOMS: atom_id res chain seq x y z
N MET A 1 15.20 -6.45 17.74
CA MET A 1 13.97 -5.87 17.14
C MET A 1 14.35 -5.28 15.79
N ASN A 2 13.72 -5.68 14.69
CA ASN A 2 13.97 -5.15 13.35
C ASN A 2 12.79 -4.23 12.96
N ALA A 3 13.07 -2.94 12.72
CA ALA A 3 12.10 -1.92 12.32
C ALA A 3 12.54 -1.18 11.04
N GLY A 4 13.34 -1.85 10.19
CA GLY A 4 13.93 -1.25 8.98
C GLY A 4 12.98 -1.09 7.79
N GLY A 5 11.67 -1.17 8.00
CA GLY A 5 10.67 -1.05 6.93
C GLY A 5 10.95 -1.99 5.76
N ILE A 6 10.96 -1.46 4.53
CA ILE A 6 11.21 -2.20 3.29
C ILE A 6 12.58 -2.90 3.23
N TRP A 7 13.57 -2.39 3.96
CA TRP A 7 14.91 -2.99 4.07
C TRP A 7 14.98 -4.09 5.13
N GLY A 8 13.88 -4.37 5.83
CA GLY A 8 13.82 -5.34 6.91
C GLY A 8 14.25 -6.74 6.50
N GLN A 9 13.99 -7.15 5.25
CA GLN A 9 14.44 -8.43 4.72
C GLN A 9 15.97 -8.52 4.66
N ASN A 10 16.65 -7.55 4.06
CA ASN A 10 18.13 -7.53 3.99
C ASN A 10 18.76 -7.52 5.39
N ILE A 11 18.12 -6.85 6.35
CA ILE A 11 18.58 -6.84 7.75
C ILE A 11 18.45 -8.24 8.39
N ALA A 12 17.36 -8.96 8.09
CA ALA A 12 17.16 -10.32 8.57
C ALA A 12 18.16 -11.32 7.97
N GLU A 13 18.58 -11.12 6.72
CA GLU A 13 19.58 -11.95 6.03
C GLU A 13 20.95 -11.95 6.75
N TYR A 14 21.36 -10.83 7.36
CA TYR A 14 22.59 -10.78 8.17
C TYR A 14 22.54 -11.64 9.44
N ALA A 15 21.35 -12.04 9.87
CA ALA A 15 21.14 -12.93 11.01
C ALA A 15 20.78 -14.37 10.57
N ASP A 16 21.04 -14.73 9.31
CA ASP A 16 20.68 -16.00 8.68
C ASP A 16 19.16 -16.29 8.70
N LEU A 17 18.33 -15.25 8.85
CA LEU A 17 16.87 -15.36 8.85
C LEU A 17 16.31 -15.05 7.46
N ARG A 18 15.47 -15.95 6.94
CA ARG A 18 14.80 -15.77 5.64
C ARG A 18 13.40 -15.19 5.82
N VAL A 19 13.27 -13.89 5.55
CA VAL A 19 11.97 -13.18 5.44
C VAL A 19 11.69 -12.93 3.97
N ARG A 20 10.46 -13.17 3.48
CA ARG A 20 10.06 -12.84 2.10
C ARG A 20 9.15 -11.63 2.10
N MET A 21 9.67 -10.49 1.65
CA MET A 21 8.93 -9.25 1.49
C MET A 21 8.69 -8.97 0.00
N PHE A 22 7.49 -8.47 -0.32
CA PHE A 22 7.11 -8.05 -1.67
C PHE A 22 6.84 -6.55 -1.65
N PRO A 23 7.88 -5.70 -1.72
CA PRO A 23 7.67 -4.27 -1.70
C PRO A 23 6.87 -3.81 -2.92
N ALA A 24 5.78 -3.10 -2.65
CA ALA A 24 4.96 -2.47 -3.66
C ALA A 24 5.02 -0.95 -3.50
N LYS A 25 5.14 -0.23 -4.61
CA LYS A 25 4.90 1.21 -4.65
C LYS A 25 3.39 1.45 -4.72
N GLY A 26 2.94 2.56 -4.15
CA GLY A 26 1.56 3.01 -4.23
C GLY A 26 1.49 4.50 -3.94
N ALA A 27 0.48 5.18 -4.48
CA ALA A 27 0.21 6.59 -4.23
C ALA A 27 -1.19 6.74 -3.61
N LEU A 28 -1.32 7.68 -2.67
CA LEU A 28 -2.59 8.06 -2.07
C LEU A 28 -3.02 9.42 -2.62
N LEU A 29 -4.20 9.47 -3.25
CA LEU A 29 -4.81 10.72 -3.71
C LEU A 29 -5.85 11.19 -2.70
N ILE A 30 -5.76 12.46 -2.27
CA ILE A 30 -6.71 13.10 -1.36
C ILE A 30 -7.45 14.20 -2.13
N MET A 31 -8.77 14.23 -2.02
CA MET A 31 -9.64 15.19 -2.70
C MET A 31 -10.54 15.88 -1.66
N GLY A 32 -10.71 17.20 -1.77
CA GLY A 32 -11.52 18.00 -0.83
C GLY A 32 -13.03 17.84 -0.98
N HIS A 33 -13.50 17.08 -1.98
CA HIS A 33 -14.90 16.73 -2.15
C HIS A 33 -15.01 15.26 -2.55
N ARG A 34 -16.17 14.65 -2.24
CA ARG A 34 -16.44 13.26 -2.59
C ARG A 34 -16.87 13.15 -4.06
N ILE A 35 -16.17 12.31 -4.82
CA ILE A 35 -16.47 12.05 -6.24
C ILE A 35 -17.37 10.82 -6.47
N ASN A 36 -17.42 9.88 -5.53
CA ASN A 36 -18.25 8.69 -5.63
C ASN A 36 -18.65 8.14 -4.25
N ASN A 37 -19.76 7.39 -4.20
CA ASN A 37 -20.26 6.79 -2.96
C ASN A 37 -19.89 5.31 -2.73
N MET A 38 -19.33 4.67 -3.75
CA MET A 38 -19.03 3.24 -3.78
C MET A 38 -17.53 3.00 -4.02
N VAL A 39 -17.06 1.79 -3.72
CA VAL A 39 -15.73 1.36 -4.16
C VAL A 39 -15.74 1.20 -5.68
N ILE A 40 -14.77 1.78 -6.38
CA ILE A 40 -14.52 1.55 -7.80
C ILE A 40 -13.24 0.74 -7.95
N ASN A 41 -13.33 -0.33 -8.74
CA ASN A 41 -12.20 -1.17 -9.12
C ASN A 41 -12.20 -1.33 -10.65
N ARG A 42 -11.03 -1.26 -11.28
CA ARG A 42 -10.87 -1.48 -12.74
C ARG A 42 -11.01 -2.95 -13.16
N CYS A 43 -11.21 -3.88 -12.23
CA CYS A 43 -11.38 -5.33 -12.47
C CYS A 43 -10.28 -5.95 -13.36
N ARG A 44 -9.06 -5.44 -13.24
CA ARG A 44 -7.84 -5.95 -13.90
C ARG A 44 -6.82 -6.40 -12.87
N LYS A 45 -5.69 -6.97 -13.33
CA LYS A 45 -4.55 -7.25 -12.45
C LYS A 45 -4.10 -5.97 -11.72
N PRO A 46 -3.87 -6.02 -10.39
CA PRO A 46 -3.55 -4.85 -9.58
C PRO A 46 -2.31 -4.09 -10.08
N ALA A 47 -2.42 -2.78 -10.13
CA ALA A 47 -1.37 -1.82 -10.38
C ALA A 47 -1.75 -0.49 -9.68
N ASP A 48 -0.92 0.53 -9.87
CA ASP A 48 -1.11 1.81 -9.20
C ASP A 48 -2.47 2.45 -9.52
N ALA A 49 -3.11 3.02 -8.48
CA ALA A 49 -4.40 3.70 -8.55
C ALA A 49 -5.55 2.83 -9.14
N ASP A 50 -5.53 1.51 -8.94
CA ASP A 50 -6.56 0.60 -9.45
C ASP A 50 -7.83 0.51 -8.61
N ILE A 51 -7.78 0.97 -7.37
CA ILE A 51 -8.92 1.00 -6.46
C ILE A 51 -9.14 2.42 -5.98
N LEU A 52 -10.38 2.91 -6.11
CA LEU A 52 -10.84 4.12 -5.47
C LEU A 52 -11.81 3.72 -4.37
N VAL A 53 -11.35 3.84 -3.13
CA VAL A 53 -12.18 3.63 -1.94
C VAL A 53 -12.60 4.99 -1.40
N PRO A 54 -13.90 5.29 -1.34
CA PRO A 54 -14.34 6.58 -0.86
C PRO A 54 -14.23 6.59 0.67
N ALA A 55 -13.21 7.27 1.18
CA ALA A 55 -13.01 7.45 2.62
C ALA A 55 -14.03 8.46 3.19
N ILE A 56 -14.32 8.34 4.48
CA ILE A 56 -14.93 9.41 5.26
C ILE A 56 -13.76 10.22 5.82
N LEU A 57 -13.68 11.49 5.43
CA LEU A 57 -12.73 12.42 6.01
C LEU A 57 -13.33 12.93 7.33
N PHE A 58 -12.90 12.37 8.45
CA PHE A 58 -13.06 13.01 9.77
C PHE A 58 -11.88 13.98 9.95
N LEU A 59 -11.94 15.14 9.29
CA LEU A 59 -11.16 16.31 9.65
C LEU A 59 -12.09 17.36 10.24
#